data_AF-A0A951E9W5-F1
#
_entry.id   AF-A0A951E9W5-F1
#
_cell.length_a   1.000
_cell.length_b   1.000
_cell.length_c   1.000
_cell.angle_alpha   90.00
_cell.angle_beta   90.00
_cell.angle_gamma   90.00
#
_symmetry.space_group_name_H-M   'P 1'
#
loop_
_entity.id
_entity.type
_entity.pdbx_description
1 polymer ?
#
loop_
_entity_poly.entity_id
_entity_poly.type
_entity_poly.pdbx_seq_one_letter_code
_entity_poly.pdbx_strand_id
1 'polypeptide(L)'
;MAIIPSSMTSRRVGGWLPRWLRRQQEDQELARWTTELGWQWLDAIDSAQLARHSNTASRIPVTVAPQMHSVDIGPPVTLLVEMLPGQMVADFEAKADRIAAGMGVSKVHIEPYDAGWIKVVLLDDNRASTDVPVPA
;
A
#
# COMPACT_ATOMS: atom_id res chain seq x y z
N MET A 1 47.98 45.52 17.03
CA MET A 1 47.67 44.37 17.91
C MET A 1 46.58 44.78 18.89
N ALA A 2 45.32 44.41 18.61
CA ALA A 2 44.20 44.30 19.57
C ALA A 2 42.93 43.74 18.86
N ILE A 3 42.70 42.44 19.08
CA ILE A 3 41.42 41.78 19.48
C ILE A 3 40.16 42.01 18.61
N ILE A 4 39.78 40.94 17.92
CA ILE A 4 38.45 40.69 17.31
C ILE A 4 37.49 40.19 18.40
N PRO A 5 36.20 40.58 18.37
CA PRO A 5 35.10 39.66 18.68
C PRO A 5 34.11 39.65 17.50
N SER A 6 34.03 38.57 16.72
CA SER A 6 33.28 37.33 16.96
C SER A 6 31.76 37.49 16.90
N SER A 7 31.18 36.62 16.06
CA SER A 7 29.81 36.10 16.06
C SER A 7 28.69 37.04 15.59
N MET A 8 28.52 37.10 14.26
CA MET A 8 27.22 37.40 13.66
C MET A 8 26.35 36.13 13.78
N THR A 9 25.40 36.20 14.69
CA THR A 9 24.40 35.20 15.04
C THR A 9 23.75 34.57 13.81
N SER A 10 24.07 33.30 13.53
CA SER A 10 23.25 32.44 12.68
C SER A 10 21.94 32.15 13.42
N ARG A 11 20.87 32.84 13.03
CA ARG A 11 19.52 32.61 13.54
C ARG A 11 18.99 31.33 12.88
N ARG A 12 19.13 30.18 13.55
CA ARG A 12 18.44 28.95 13.14
C ARG A 12 16.94 29.19 13.22
N VAL A 13 16.26 29.29 12.07
CA VAL A 13 14.80 29.25 12.00
C VAL A 13 14.41 27.77 12.07
N GLY A 14 14.34 27.25 13.29
CA GLY A 14 13.90 25.89 13.58
C GLY A 14 12.39 25.76 13.38
N GLY A 15 11.99 24.66 12.75
CA GLY A 15 10.67 24.43 12.15
C GLY A 15 9.51 24.45 13.12
N TRP A 16 8.54 25.32 12.82
CA TRP A 16 7.19 25.31 13.40
C TRP A 16 6.19 25.28 12.25
N LEU A 17 6.15 24.18 11.49
CA LEU A 17 5.00 23.95 10.61
C LEU A 17 3.76 23.74 11.51
N PRO A 18 2.66 24.45 11.27
CA PRO A 18 1.43 24.27 12.03
C PRO A 18 0.97 22.82 12.02
N ARG A 19 0.45 22.31 13.15
CA ARG A 19 -0.02 20.92 13.26
C ARG A 19 -1.07 20.53 12.21
N TRP A 20 -1.88 21.49 11.74
CA TRP A 20 -2.87 21.25 10.67
C TRP A 20 -2.20 20.98 9.31
N LEU A 21 -1.07 21.64 9.03
CA LEU A 21 -0.33 21.45 7.78
C LEU A 21 0.45 20.13 7.80
N ARG A 22 0.97 19.73 8.97
CA ARG A 22 1.56 18.40 9.16
C ARG A 22 0.53 17.28 8.95
N ARG A 23 -0.67 17.40 9.53
CA ARG A 23 -1.77 16.45 9.29
C ARG A 23 -2.16 16.39 7.81
N GLN A 24 -2.22 17.54 7.13
CA GLN A 24 -2.55 17.57 5.71
C GLN A 24 -1.49 16.86 4.86
N GLN A 25 -0.21 16.97 5.22
CA GLN A 25 0.87 16.22 4.56
C GLN A 25 0.74 14.72 4.84
N GLU A 26 0.52 14.32 6.10
CA GLU A 26 0.30 12.92 6.50
C GLU A 26 -0.91 12.32 5.73
N ASP A 27 -2.03 13.04 5.61
CA ASP A 27 -3.21 12.60 4.87
C ASP A 27 -2.93 12.46 3.36
N GLN A 28 -2.15 13.37 2.78
CA GLN A 28 -1.77 13.30 1.36
C GLN A 28 -0.82 12.14 1.07
N GLU A 29 0.17 11.91 1.95
CA GLU A 29 1.08 10.78 1.88
C GLU A 29 0.32 9.46 2.00
N LEU A 30 -0.64 9.39 2.92
CA LEU A 30 -1.50 8.22 3.10
C LEU A 30 -2.38 7.94 1.88
N ALA A 31 -3.01 8.98 1.32
CA ALA A 31 -3.84 8.85 0.12
C ALA A 31 -3.02 8.41 -1.08
N ARG A 32 -1.82 8.96 -1.24
CA ARG A 32 -0.87 8.56 -2.28
C ARG A 32 -0.45 7.10 -2.11
N TRP A 33 -0.02 6.72 -0.91
CA TRP A 33 0.38 5.35 -0.61
C TRP A 33 -0.75 4.36 -0.86
N THR A 34 -1.98 4.68 -0.45
CA THR A 34 -3.16 3.83 -0.69
C THR A 34 -3.45 3.67 -2.18
N THR A 35 -3.23 4.74 -2.97
CA THR A 35 -3.37 4.70 -4.43
C THR A 35 -2.31 3.79 -5.06
N GLU A 36 -1.05 3.95 -4.67
CA GLU A 36 0.07 3.11 -5.13
C GLU A 36 -0.17 1.63 -4.78
N LEU A 37 -0.66 1.36 -3.57
CA LEU A 37 -1.03 0.02 -3.12
C LEU A 37 -2.17 -0.59 -3.95
N GLY A 38 -3.17 0.23 -4.33
CA GLY A 38 -4.25 -0.21 -5.22
C GLY A 38 -3.76 -0.59 -6.62
N TRP A 39 -2.81 0.17 -7.17
CA TRP A 39 -2.17 -0.18 -8.45
C TRP A 39 -1.37 -1.48 -8.34
N GLN A 40 -0.60 -1.63 -7.27
CA GLN A 40 0.19 -2.84 -7.02
C GLN A 40 -0.71 -4.08 -6.85
N TRP A 41 -1.82 -3.93 -6.14
CA TRP A 41 -2.82 -4.98 -5.98
C TRP A 41 -3.38 -5.44 -7.34
N LEU A 42 -3.77 -4.50 -8.21
CA LEU A 42 -4.29 -4.83 -9.53
C LEU A 42 -3.26 -5.60 -10.38
N ASP A 43 -2.01 -5.16 -10.39
CA ASP A 43 -0.93 -5.84 -11.12
C ASP A 43 -0.63 -7.24 -10.55
N ALA A 44 -0.61 -7.38 -9.22
CA ALA A 44 -0.42 -8.65 -8.54
C ALA A 44 -1.54 -9.66 -8.89
N ILE A 45 -2.78 -9.21 -8.90
CA ILE A 45 -3.94 -10.03 -9.24
C ILE A 45 -3.99 -10.40 -10.73
N ASP A 46 -3.60 -9.48 -11.61
CA ASP A 46 -3.50 -9.75 -13.04
C ASP A 46 -2.43 -10.83 -13.33
N SER A 47 -1.24 -10.65 -12.74
CA SER A 47 -0.12 -11.60 -12.89
C SER A 47 -0.39 -12.97 -12.24
N ALA A 48 -1.24 -13.01 -11.21
CA ALA A 48 -1.74 -14.23 -10.57
C ALA A 48 -2.83 -14.94 -11.39
N GLN A 49 -3.30 -14.32 -12.49
CA GLN A 49 -4.40 -14.80 -13.34
C GLN A 49 -5.73 -14.92 -12.58
N LEU A 50 -5.93 -14.04 -11.59
CA LEU A 50 -7.18 -13.92 -10.83
C LEU A 50 -8.08 -12.82 -11.39
N ALA A 51 -7.58 -12.01 -12.32
CA ALA A 51 -8.39 -11.11 -13.14
C ALA A 51 -9.06 -11.86 -14.30
N ARG A 52 -10.22 -11.35 -14.73
CA ARG A 52 -10.94 -11.80 -15.91
C ARG A 52 -10.79 -10.77 -17.02
N HIS A 53 -10.30 -11.22 -18.17
CA HIS A 53 -10.25 -10.41 -19.38
C HIS A 53 -11.45 -10.71 -20.28
N SER A 54 -12.05 -9.67 -20.82
CA SER A 54 -13.14 -9.76 -21.79
C SER A 54 -13.04 -8.61 -22.78
N ASN A 55 -13.88 -8.63 -23.81
CA ASN A 55 -14.04 -7.52 -24.73
C ASN A 55 -15.46 -7.00 -24.65
N THR A 56 -15.64 -5.68 -24.71
CA THR A 56 -16.97 -5.10 -24.94
C THR A 56 -17.47 -5.44 -26.34
N ALA A 57 -18.77 -5.16 -26.60
CA ALA A 57 -19.35 -5.31 -27.94
C ALA A 57 -18.60 -4.50 -29.02
N SER A 58 -17.97 -3.38 -28.63
CA SER A 58 -17.14 -2.54 -29.50
C SER A 58 -15.69 -3.01 -29.61
N ARG A 59 -15.36 -4.22 -29.15
CA ARG A 59 -14.00 -4.81 -29.12
C ARG A 59 -12.99 -4.02 -28.29
N ILE A 60 -13.45 -3.32 -27.25
CA ILE A 60 -12.56 -2.66 -26.29
C ILE A 60 -12.19 -3.69 -25.21
N PRO A 61 -10.90 -3.98 -24.97
CA PRO A 61 -10.48 -4.85 -23.89
C PRO A 61 -10.89 -4.30 -22.53
N VAL A 62 -11.44 -5.17 -21.68
CA VAL A 62 -11.82 -4.87 -20.30
C VAL A 62 -11.26 -5.94 -19.40
N THR A 63 -10.53 -5.50 -18.37
CA THR A 63 -10.08 -6.34 -17.27
C THR A 63 -10.99 -6.09 -16.07
N VAL A 64 -11.55 -7.16 -15.52
CA VAL A 64 -12.34 -7.15 -14.29
C VAL A 64 -11.55 -7.92 -13.25
N ALA A 65 -11.19 -7.30 -12.13
CA ALA A 65 -10.33 -7.88 -11.11
C ALA A 65 -10.97 -7.80 -9.73
N PRO A 66 -10.65 -8.72 -8.79
CA PRO A 66 -10.92 -8.56 -7.37
C PRO A 66 -10.56 -7.16 -6.85
N GLN A 67 -11.50 -6.50 -6.17
CA GLN A 67 -11.36 -5.09 -5.77
C GLN A 67 -10.90 -4.97 -4.32
N MET A 68 -9.85 -4.17 -4.10
CA MET A 68 -9.44 -3.77 -2.75
C MET A 68 -10.37 -2.66 -2.26
N HIS A 69 -11.17 -2.93 -1.22
CA HIS A 69 -12.15 -1.98 -0.68
C HIS A 69 -11.59 -1.15 0.47
N SER A 70 -10.80 -1.76 1.34
CA SER A 70 -10.20 -1.07 2.47
C SER A 70 -8.86 -1.68 2.85
N VAL A 71 -8.03 -0.86 3.48
CA VAL A 71 -6.70 -1.22 3.96
C VAL A 71 -6.63 -0.92 5.45
N ASP A 72 -6.29 -1.91 6.25
CA ASP A 72 -5.83 -1.73 7.62
C ASP A 72 -4.31 -1.67 7.63
N ILE A 73 -3.76 -0.54 8.09
CA ILE A 73 -2.33 -0.22 8.05
C ILE A 73 -1.62 -0.72 9.33
N GLY A 74 -2.37 -1.26 10.30
CA GLY A 74 -1.78 -1.90 11.47
C GLY A 74 -0.81 -3.01 11.06
N PRO A 75 0.24 -3.32 11.86
CA PRO A 75 1.09 -4.46 11.57
C PRO A 75 0.38 -5.77 11.94
N PRO A 76 0.18 -6.73 11.02
CA PRO A 76 0.49 -6.70 9.58
C PRO A 76 -0.58 -5.99 8.73
N VAL A 77 -0.14 -5.35 7.63
CA VAL A 77 -1.05 -4.64 6.70
C VAL A 77 -2.06 -5.65 6.16
N THR A 78 -3.35 -5.32 6.27
CA THR A 78 -4.44 -6.21 5.88
C THR A 78 -5.33 -5.53 4.85
N LEU A 79 -5.55 -6.22 3.73
CA LEU A 79 -6.44 -5.76 2.66
C LEU A 79 -7.78 -6.48 2.78
N LEU A 80 -8.88 -5.73 2.74
CA LEU A 80 -10.20 -6.30 2.52
C LEU A 80 -10.51 -6.28 1.03
N VAL A 81 -10.79 -7.45 0.47
CA VAL A 81 -10.93 -7.64 -0.97
C VAL A 81 -12.27 -8.29 -1.28
N GLU A 82 -12.97 -7.71 -2.25
CA GLU A 82 -14.15 -8.30 -2.89
C GLU A 82 -13.68 -9.17 -4.06
N MET A 83 -14.00 -10.47 -3.99
CA MET A 83 -13.71 -11.45 -5.04
C MET A 83 -14.68 -11.30 -6.22
N LEU A 84 -14.29 -11.80 -7.40
CA LEU A 84 -15.22 -11.90 -8.52
C LEU A 84 -16.26 -13.00 -8.28
N PRO A 85 -17.47 -12.85 -8.82
CA PRO A 85 -18.48 -13.91 -8.77
C PRO A 85 -17.94 -15.23 -9.34
N GLY A 86 -18.06 -16.29 -8.53
CA GLY A 86 -17.62 -17.65 -8.86
C GLY A 86 -16.19 -18.00 -8.44
N GLN A 87 -15.40 -17.03 -7.96
CA GLN A 87 -14.10 -17.33 -7.34
C GLN A 87 -14.27 -17.86 -5.92
N MET A 88 -13.32 -18.69 -5.52
CA MET A 88 -13.24 -19.29 -4.19
C MET A 88 -11.96 -18.88 -3.49
N VAL A 89 -11.97 -18.91 -2.16
CA VAL A 89 -10.78 -18.64 -1.33
C VAL A 89 -9.59 -19.51 -1.76
N ALA A 90 -9.85 -20.78 -2.10
CA ALA A 90 -8.84 -21.72 -2.57
C ALA A 90 -8.12 -21.27 -3.87
N ASP A 91 -8.77 -20.48 -4.73
CA ASP A 91 -8.14 -19.93 -5.93
C ASP A 91 -7.04 -18.93 -5.57
N PHE A 92 -7.27 -18.14 -4.52
CA PHE A 92 -6.30 -17.17 -4.01
C PHE A 92 -5.18 -17.86 -3.23
N GLU A 93 -5.52 -18.84 -2.39
CA GLU A 93 -4.53 -19.65 -1.66
C GLU A 93 -3.56 -20.36 -2.63
N ALA A 94 -4.08 -20.94 -3.71
CA ALA A 94 -3.26 -21.59 -4.75
C ALA A 94 -2.33 -20.63 -5.50
N LYS A 95 -2.56 -19.32 -5.39
CA LYS A 95 -1.76 -18.26 -6.03
C LYS A 95 -1.05 -17.36 -5.01
N ALA A 96 -1.08 -17.71 -3.73
CA ALA A 96 -0.56 -16.88 -2.65
C ALA A 96 0.89 -16.43 -2.90
N ASP A 97 1.77 -17.32 -3.37
CA ASP A 97 3.17 -16.98 -3.66
C ASP A 97 3.32 -15.93 -4.77
N ARG A 98 2.46 -15.97 -5.79
CA ARG A 98 2.46 -14.96 -6.87
C ARG A 98 1.91 -13.63 -6.39
N ILE A 99 0.84 -13.67 -5.57
CA ILE A 99 0.28 -12.46 -4.95
C ILE A 99 1.34 -11.83 -4.05
N ALA A 100 2.03 -12.60 -3.22
CA ALA A 100 3.11 -12.13 -2.36
C ALA A 100 4.23 -11.46 -3.17
N ALA A 101 4.67 -12.11 -4.26
CA ALA A 101 5.68 -11.54 -5.15
C ALA A 101 5.23 -10.22 -5.80
N GLY A 102 3.98 -10.13 -6.30
CA GLY A 102 3.44 -8.89 -6.88
C GLY A 102 3.25 -7.78 -5.85
N MET A 103 2.88 -8.14 -4.63
CA MET A 103 2.78 -7.23 -3.49
C MET A 103 4.13 -6.87 -2.86
N GLY A 104 5.23 -7.47 -3.33
CA GLY A 104 6.57 -7.19 -2.82
C GLY A 104 6.80 -7.63 -1.37
N VAL A 105 6.06 -8.62 -0.88
CA VAL A 105 6.16 -9.16 0.49
C VAL A 105 6.61 -10.61 0.47
N SER A 106 7.16 -11.09 1.59
CA SER A 106 7.67 -12.46 1.69
C SER A 106 6.55 -13.50 1.61
N LYS A 107 5.39 -13.20 2.21
CA LYS A 107 4.24 -14.10 2.22
C LYS A 107 2.94 -13.33 2.32
N VAL A 108 1.86 -13.93 1.82
CA VAL A 108 0.50 -13.50 2.12
C VAL A 108 -0.26 -14.61 2.82
N HIS A 109 -1.13 -14.25 3.75
CA HIS A 109 -2.13 -15.15 4.31
C HIS A 109 -3.51 -14.73 3.81
N ILE A 110 -4.25 -15.68 3.27
CA ILE A 110 -5.61 -15.45 2.77
C ILE A 110 -6.57 -15.99 3.80
N GLU A 111 -7.46 -15.13 4.31
CA GLU A 111 -8.46 -15.50 5.31
C GLU A 111 -9.87 -15.29 4.73
N PRO A 112 -10.78 -16.27 4.88
CA PRO A 112 -12.18 -16.04 4.55
C PRO A 112 -12.76 -14.95 5.46
N TYR A 113 -13.51 -14.02 4.89
CA TYR A 113 -14.19 -12.97 5.65
C TYR A 113 -15.71 -13.11 5.63
N ASP A 114 -16.29 -13.13 4.43
CA ASP A 114 -17.72 -13.35 4.19
C ASP A 114 -17.91 -13.89 2.76
N ALA A 115 -19.13 -14.23 2.37
CA ALA A 115 -19.45 -14.68 1.03
C ALA A 115 -19.03 -13.64 -0.04
N GLY A 116 -18.04 -14.00 -0.86
CA GLY A 116 -17.48 -13.10 -1.87
C GLY A 116 -16.37 -12.19 -1.36
N TRP A 117 -15.93 -12.31 -0.11
CA TRP A 117 -14.93 -11.45 0.50
C TRP A 117 -13.80 -12.24 1.17
N ILE A 118 -12.58 -11.73 1.01
CA ILE A 118 -11.39 -12.25 1.69
C ILE A 118 -10.63 -11.12 2.37
N LYS A 119 -9.90 -11.50 3.42
CA LYS A 119 -8.82 -10.70 3.98
C LYS A 119 -7.49 -11.22 3.43
N VAL A 120 -6.65 -10.31 2.97
CA VAL A 120 -5.29 -10.59 2.52
C VAL A 120 -4.34 -9.94 3.50
N VAL A 121 -3.69 -10.76 4.32
CA VAL A 121 -2.72 -10.30 5.31
C VAL A 121 -1.33 -10.33 4.68
N LEU A 122 -0.69 -9.17 4.59
CA LEU A 122 0.63 -9.01 4.01
C LEU A 122 1.70 -9.24 5.09
N LEU A 123 2.47 -10.32 4.94
CA LEU A 123 3.51 -10.71 5.89
C LEU A 123 4.87 -10.45 5.25
N ASP A 124 5.56 -9.43 5.77
CA ASP A 124 6.93 -9.13 5.38
C ASP A 124 7.88 -9.71 6.43
N ASP A 125 8.81 -10.58 5.99
CA ASP A 125 9.89 -11.07 6.85
C ASP A 125 10.92 -9.96 7.12
N ASN A 126 10.95 -8.91 6.29
CA ASN A 126 11.87 -7.80 6.41
C ASN A 126 11.28 -6.62 7.21
N ARG A 127 11.19 -6.78 8.53
CA ARG A 127 10.91 -5.65 9.43
C ARG A 127 12.09 -4.69 9.65
N ALA A 128 13.11 -4.70 8.79
CA ALA A 128 14.23 -3.76 8.84
C ALA A 128 14.27 -2.88 7.59
N SER A 129 14.09 -1.58 7.80
CA SER A 129 14.31 -0.48 6.84
C SER A 129 13.08 0.00 6.07
N THR A 130 12.13 0.57 6.80
CA THR A 130 11.70 1.93 6.45
C THR A 130 11.65 2.72 7.74
N ASP A 131 12.84 3.08 8.21
CA ASP A 131 12.99 4.25 9.07
C ASP A 131 12.52 5.43 8.21
N VAL A 132 11.28 5.88 8.40
CA VAL A 132 10.89 7.21 7.96
C VAL A 132 11.69 8.14 8.87
N PRO A 133 12.67 8.91 8.35
CA PRO A 133 13.46 9.77 9.21
C PRO A 133 12.51 10.83 9.78
N VAL A 134 12.20 10.72 11.07
CA VAL A 134 11.54 11.79 11.82
C VAL A 134 12.58 12.89 11.99
N PRO A 135 12.39 14.10 11.40
CA PRO A 135 13.31 15.19 11.64
C PRO A 135 13.25 15.61 13.11
N ALA A 136 14.42 15.62 13.76
CA ALA A 136 14.65 16.11 15.11
C ALA A 136 14.40 17.62 15.26
#